data_AF-A0A194XHR2-F1
#
_entry.id   AF-A0A194XHR2-F1
#
_cell.length_a   1.000
_cell.length_b   1.000
_cell.length_c   1.000
_cell.angle_alpha   90.00
_cell.angle_beta   90.00
_cell.angle_gamma   90.00
#
_symmetry.space_group_name_H-M   'P 1'
#
loop_
_entity.id
_entity.type
_entity.pdbx_description
1 polymer ?
#
loop_
_entity_poly.entity_id
_entity_poly.type
_entity_poly.pdbx_seq_one_letter_code
_entity_poly.pdbx_strand_id
1 'polypeptide(L)'
;MENIRHDPNYIRIEFPLGAQKSKCNPTPQQRAVYNFHEARRSNEALDIYASTWFERTENFLEHARPTAQSTVLKDWDMIRDLDFGEFYLAHPIAGYSLWQFIHACDELDATVSGSSKIESLLGLKPFQFLENSERQEIWRKSLDHVKKEVEGGSRRGEYLLQKLHLIFNDLEKLDSAFQPLHETFLGNLEGKYLADRMMKTICTAYDWRRQMIANLSLIDDPADVAHSSYELSETEDLTSSRAQKLEIRGTSRHRPKSQMKKKRANRRKTQSRVVNSPMTSSRASTTVISGFSVWPLLVLVIALALYMYMYIL
;
A
#
# COMPACT_ATOMS: atom_id res chain seq x y z
N MET A 1 42.27 6.09 -6.62
CA MET A 1 41.00 5.35 -6.40
C MET A 1 40.89 5.11 -4.91
N GLU A 2 40.16 5.99 -4.22
CA GLU A 2 39.95 5.87 -2.77
C GLU A 2 39.12 4.64 -2.43
N ASN A 3 39.52 4.00 -1.32
CA ASN A 3 39.00 2.74 -0.83
C ASN A 3 37.63 2.97 -0.15
N ILE A 4 36.61 3.33 -0.93
CA ILE A 4 35.21 3.56 -0.50
C ILE A 4 34.47 2.21 -0.37
N ARG A 5 35.09 1.20 0.25
CA ARG A 5 34.58 -0.18 0.19
C ARG A 5 33.59 -0.57 1.28
N HIS A 6 33.47 0.14 2.40
CA HIS A 6 32.52 -0.22 3.47
C HIS A 6 32.08 1.00 4.29
N ASP A 7 31.48 2.00 3.66
CA ASP A 7 30.75 3.00 4.44
C ASP A 7 29.30 2.51 4.63
N PRO A 8 28.88 2.19 5.86
CA PRO A 8 27.54 1.70 6.16
C PRO A 8 26.45 2.76 5.97
N ASN A 9 26.81 4.02 5.72
CA ASN A 9 25.87 5.14 5.72
C ASN A 9 25.17 5.38 4.37
N TYR A 10 25.54 4.68 3.30
CA TYR A 10 24.90 4.86 1.99
C TYR A 10 24.53 3.55 1.30
N ILE A 11 23.53 3.63 0.42
CA ILE A 11 23.21 2.56 -0.53
C ILE A 11 23.70 3.01 -1.90
N ARG A 12 24.56 2.21 -2.52
CA ARG A 12 25.00 2.47 -3.90
C ARG A 12 24.12 1.69 -4.88
N ILE A 13 23.63 2.39 -5.88
CA ILE A 13 23.01 1.85 -7.09
C ILE A 13 24.09 1.95 -8.17
N GLU A 14 24.68 0.83 -8.57
CA GLU A 14 25.68 0.77 -9.64
C GLU A 14 25.09 0.10 -10.87
N PHE A 15 25.33 0.70 -12.04
CA PHE A 15 24.97 0.09 -13.32
C PHE A 15 26.24 -0.35 -14.03
N PRO A 16 26.33 -1.61 -14.52
CA PRO A 16 27.49 -2.06 -15.27
C PRO A 16 27.69 -1.21 -16.53
N LEU A 17 28.95 -0.85 -16.80
CA LEU A 17 29.42 0.09 -17.83
C LEU A 17 28.95 -0.20 -19.29
N GLY A 18 28.31 -1.34 -19.56
CA GLY A 18 27.75 -1.71 -20.87
C GLY A 18 26.23 -1.54 -21.00
N ALA A 19 25.50 -1.21 -19.93
CA ALA A 19 24.04 -1.09 -19.94
C ALA A 19 23.52 0.26 -20.50
N GLN A 20 24.26 0.90 -21.41
CA GLN A 20 23.86 2.20 -21.96
C GLN A 20 22.71 2.05 -22.98
N LYS A 21 21.55 2.54 -22.52
CA LYS A 21 20.45 3.21 -23.23
C LYS A 21 19.66 2.50 -24.33
N SER A 22 20.15 1.44 -24.99
CA SER A 22 19.43 0.92 -26.19
C SER A 22 18.60 -0.34 -25.99
N LYS A 23 18.71 -1.05 -24.86
CA LYS A 23 17.84 -2.19 -24.46
C LYS A 23 18.23 -2.62 -23.03
N CYS A 24 17.61 -2.07 -22.00
CA CYS A 24 17.65 -2.71 -20.68
C CYS A 24 16.88 -4.03 -20.81
N ASN A 25 17.60 -5.14 -20.97
CA ASN A 25 17.01 -6.46 -20.99
C ASN A 25 16.72 -6.87 -19.53
N PRO A 26 15.48 -7.14 -19.11
CA PRO A 26 15.16 -7.61 -17.75
C PRO A 26 15.66 -9.01 -17.44
N THR A 27 15.99 -9.81 -18.47
CA THR A 27 16.34 -11.23 -18.29
C THR A 27 17.44 -11.49 -17.25
N PRO A 28 18.55 -10.71 -17.16
CA PRO A 28 19.57 -10.94 -16.15
C PRO A 28 19.05 -10.73 -14.72
N GLN A 29 18.25 -9.68 -14.49
CA GLN A 29 17.64 -9.40 -13.19
C GLN A 29 16.61 -10.47 -12.84
N GLN A 30 15.71 -10.81 -13.77
CA GLN A 30 14.74 -11.89 -13.58
C GLN A 30 15.42 -13.23 -13.28
N ARG A 31 16.50 -13.56 -14.00
CA ARG A 31 17.30 -14.76 -13.74
C ARG A 31 17.97 -14.71 -12.37
N ALA A 32 18.44 -13.55 -11.92
CA ALA A 32 19.01 -13.41 -10.58
C ALA A 32 17.97 -13.68 -9.49
N VAL A 33 16.76 -13.13 -9.63
CA VAL A 33 15.64 -13.41 -8.72
C VAL A 33 15.27 -14.91 -8.79
N TYR A 34 15.13 -15.47 -9.99
CA TYR A 34 14.80 -16.90 -10.19
C TYR A 34 15.82 -17.81 -9.49
N ASN A 35 17.11 -17.65 -9.78
CA ASN A 35 18.17 -18.47 -9.21
C ASN A 35 18.19 -18.38 -7.68
N PHE A 36 17.88 -17.20 -7.12
CA PHE A 36 17.82 -17.00 -5.67
C PHE A 36 16.69 -17.82 -5.03
N HIS A 37 15.47 -17.74 -5.59
CA HIS A 37 14.32 -18.49 -5.06
C HIS A 37 14.42 -19.99 -5.36
N GLU A 38 14.97 -20.38 -6.51
CA GLU A 38 15.24 -21.79 -6.87
C GLU A 38 16.23 -22.43 -5.88
N ALA A 39 17.33 -21.74 -5.55
CA ALA A 39 18.32 -22.23 -4.59
C ALA A 39 17.72 -22.46 -3.19
N ARG A 40 16.67 -21.72 -2.83
CA ARG A 40 15.93 -21.86 -1.57
C ARG A 40 14.73 -22.82 -1.68
N ARG A 41 14.49 -23.41 -2.86
CA ARG A 41 13.31 -24.23 -3.17
C ARG A 41 11.99 -23.50 -2.85
N SER A 42 11.96 -22.19 -3.06
CA SER A 42 10.76 -21.39 -2.87
C SER A 42 9.82 -21.53 -4.08
N ASN A 43 8.51 -21.58 -3.82
CA ASN A 43 7.49 -21.57 -4.86
C ASN A 43 7.47 -20.27 -5.67
N GLU A 44 8.02 -19.18 -5.11
CA GLU A 44 8.17 -17.89 -5.77
C GLU A 44 9.05 -17.99 -7.04
N ALA A 45 9.89 -19.03 -7.15
CA ALA A 45 10.67 -19.31 -8.36
C ALA A 45 9.78 -19.45 -9.61
N LEU A 46 8.57 -19.99 -9.46
CA LEU A 46 7.63 -20.20 -10.56
C LEU A 46 6.93 -18.89 -10.98
N ASP A 47 6.64 -18.01 -10.01
CA ASP A 47 5.93 -16.75 -10.24
C ASP A 47 6.78 -15.72 -11.00
N ILE A 48 8.11 -15.84 -10.96
CA ILE A 48 9.05 -14.94 -11.65
C ILE A 48 8.98 -15.08 -13.18
N TYR A 49 8.37 -16.13 -13.72
CA TYR A 49 8.09 -16.24 -15.15
C TYR A 49 6.62 -16.03 -15.51
N ALA A 50 5.77 -15.63 -14.56
CA ALA A 50 4.41 -15.21 -14.87
C ALA A 50 4.47 -14.03 -15.86
N SER A 51 3.64 -14.09 -16.91
CA SER A 51 3.59 -13.04 -17.94
C SER A 51 3.32 -11.66 -17.35
N THR A 52 2.51 -11.60 -16.29
CA THR A 52 2.23 -10.39 -15.52
C THR A 52 3.48 -9.78 -14.91
N TRP A 53 4.40 -10.59 -14.36
CA TRP A 53 5.66 -10.10 -13.83
C TRP A 53 6.61 -9.64 -14.95
N PHE A 54 6.67 -10.37 -16.06
CA PHE A 54 7.51 -9.99 -17.20
C PHE A 54 7.12 -8.62 -17.78
N GLU A 55 5.84 -8.41 -18.10
CA GLU A 55 5.31 -7.14 -18.60
C GLU A 55 5.55 -5.98 -17.62
N ARG A 56 5.42 -6.26 -16.32
CA ARG A 56 5.69 -5.26 -15.26
C ARG A 56 7.17 -4.93 -15.16
N THR A 57 8.06 -5.93 -15.30
CA THR A 57 9.50 -5.70 -15.33
C THR A 57 9.90 -4.86 -16.53
N GLU A 58 9.34 -5.13 -17.70
CA GLU A 58 9.56 -4.29 -18.89
C GLU A 58 9.11 -2.85 -18.65
N ASN A 59 7.92 -2.63 -18.08
CA ASN A 59 7.45 -1.30 -17.70
C ASN A 59 8.42 -0.59 -16.73
N PHE A 60 8.93 -1.28 -15.71
CA PHE A 60 9.92 -0.68 -14.80
C PHE A 60 11.19 -0.26 -15.51
N LEU A 61 11.67 -1.06 -16.46
CA LEU A 61 12.89 -0.78 -17.22
C LEU A 61 12.73 0.31 -18.27
N GLU A 62 11.53 0.47 -18.83
CA GLU A 62 11.25 1.59 -19.73
C GLU A 62 11.40 2.95 -19.03
N HIS A 63 11.05 3.00 -17.73
CA HIS A 63 11.05 4.20 -16.90
C HIS A 63 12.34 4.38 -16.10
N ALA A 64 12.97 3.30 -15.68
CA ALA A 64 14.30 3.29 -15.07
C ALA A 64 15.37 3.39 -16.16
N ARG A 65 15.42 4.54 -16.82
CA ARG A 65 16.55 4.93 -17.66
C ARG A 65 17.52 5.68 -16.77
N PRO A 66 18.49 4.99 -16.14
CA PRO A 66 19.41 5.65 -15.23
C PRO A 66 20.08 6.82 -15.96
N THR A 67 19.80 8.03 -15.47
CA THR A 67 20.41 9.25 -16.01
C THR A 67 21.89 9.34 -15.65
N ALA A 68 22.30 8.61 -14.60
CA ALA A 68 23.66 8.53 -14.10
C ALA A 68 24.11 7.06 -14.01
N GLN A 69 25.40 6.83 -14.21
CA GLN A 69 26.02 5.50 -14.15
C GLN A 69 26.06 4.91 -12.74
N SER A 70 25.96 5.76 -11.73
CA SER A 70 25.76 5.35 -10.35
C SER A 70 25.01 6.44 -9.60
N THR A 71 24.06 6.01 -8.78
CA THR A 71 23.35 6.87 -7.82
C THR A 71 23.73 6.39 -6.42
N VAL A 72 24.21 7.30 -5.58
CA VAL A 72 24.49 7.01 -4.16
C VAL A 72 23.36 7.62 -3.35
N LEU A 73 22.56 6.78 -2.70
CA LEU A 73 21.51 7.21 -1.77
C LEU A 73 22.18 7.55 -0.44
N LYS A 74 22.13 8.82 -0.04
CA LYS A 74 22.87 9.36 1.12
C LYS A 74 21.98 9.71 2.30
N ASP A 75 20.71 9.95 2.05
CA ASP A 75 19.75 10.39 3.03
C ASP A 75 18.36 9.82 2.72
N TRP A 76 17.43 10.06 3.64
CA TRP A 76 16.06 9.57 3.53
C TRP A 76 15.24 10.27 2.45
N ASP A 77 15.57 11.51 2.12
CA ASP A 77 14.82 12.25 1.10
C ASP A 77 15.04 11.58 -0.26
N MET A 78 16.26 11.15 -0.55
CA MET A 78 16.58 10.32 -1.71
C MET A 78 15.87 8.95 -1.70
N ILE A 79 15.64 8.35 -0.53
CA ILE A 79 14.87 7.10 -0.42
C ILE A 79 13.39 7.32 -0.68
N ARG A 80 12.81 8.43 -0.21
CA ARG A 80 11.41 8.78 -0.50
C ARG A 80 11.19 9.01 -1.98
N ASP A 81 12.16 9.63 -2.65
CA ASP A 81 12.11 9.88 -4.10
C ASP A 81 12.69 8.73 -4.94
N LEU A 82 13.00 7.59 -4.30
CA LEU A 82 13.64 6.43 -4.94
C LEU A 82 12.82 5.94 -6.13
N ASP A 83 13.47 5.89 -7.30
CA ASP A 83 12.89 5.22 -8.44
C ASP A 83 12.95 3.71 -8.27
N PHE A 84 11.78 3.07 -8.28
CA PHE A 84 11.68 1.64 -8.05
C PHE A 84 12.47 0.84 -9.09
N GLY A 85 12.43 1.22 -10.36
CA GLY A 85 13.12 0.45 -11.39
C GLY A 85 14.63 0.61 -11.31
N GLU A 86 15.15 1.78 -10.92
CA GLU A 86 16.58 1.95 -10.64
C GLU A 86 17.04 1.08 -9.46
N PHE A 87 16.22 1.03 -8.41
CA PHE A 87 16.48 0.18 -7.25
C PHE A 87 16.47 -1.31 -7.62
N TYR A 88 15.45 -1.76 -8.36
CA TYR A 88 15.34 -3.14 -8.82
C TYR A 88 16.50 -3.55 -9.72
N LEU A 89 16.96 -2.66 -10.60
CA LEU A 89 18.10 -2.93 -11.47
C LEU A 89 19.39 -3.20 -10.70
N ALA A 90 19.63 -2.48 -9.59
CA ALA A 90 20.81 -2.64 -8.76
C ALA A 90 20.67 -3.75 -7.72
N HIS A 91 19.47 -3.97 -7.19
CA HIS A 91 19.18 -4.91 -6.11
C HIS A 91 17.96 -5.78 -6.48
N PRO A 92 18.05 -6.67 -7.48
CA PRO A 92 16.89 -7.33 -8.05
C PRO A 92 16.08 -8.18 -7.07
N ILE A 93 16.75 -8.86 -6.13
CA ILE A 93 16.09 -9.67 -5.11
C ILE A 93 15.35 -8.77 -4.11
N ALA A 94 16.02 -7.78 -3.53
CA ALA A 94 15.38 -6.85 -2.59
C ALA A 94 14.27 -6.01 -3.25
N GLY A 95 14.48 -5.60 -4.51
CA GLY A 95 13.49 -4.90 -5.32
C GLY A 95 12.26 -5.77 -5.59
N TYR A 96 12.45 -7.03 -5.96
CA TYR A 96 11.34 -7.98 -6.16
C TYR A 96 10.50 -8.14 -4.89
N SER A 97 11.13 -8.40 -3.74
CA SER A 97 10.42 -8.56 -2.48
C SER A 97 9.69 -7.28 -2.06
N LEU A 98 10.34 -6.11 -2.18
CA LEU A 98 9.72 -4.81 -1.91
C LEU A 98 8.48 -4.58 -2.76
N TRP A 99 8.55 -4.98 -4.03
CA TRP A 99 7.42 -4.85 -4.94
C TRP A 99 6.25 -5.74 -4.57
N GLN A 100 6.50 -7.01 -4.27
CA GLN A 100 5.45 -7.95 -3.84
C GLN A 100 4.69 -7.40 -2.63
N PHE A 101 5.43 -6.86 -1.67
CA PHE A 101 4.84 -6.23 -0.49
C PHE A 101 4.02 -4.98 -0.81
N ILE A 102 4.52 -4.07 -1.66
CA ILE A 102 3.78 -2.87 -2.07
C ILE A 102 2.51 -3.24 -2.85
N HIS A 103 2.59 -4.25 -3.72
CA HIS A 103 1.45 -4.73 -4.47
C HIS A 103 0.38 -5.33 -3.55
N ALA A 104 0.78 -6.15 -2.57
CA ALA A 104 -0.14 -6.67 -1.57
C ALA A 104 -0.78 -5.55 -0.72
N CYS A 105 -0.01 -4.51 -0.38
CA CYS A 105 -0.55 -3.31 0.26
C CYS A 105 -1.59 -2.61 -0.62
N ASP A 106 -1.33 -2.47 -1.93
CA ASP A 106 -2.24 -1.79 -2.85
C ASP A 106 -3.54 -2.57 -3.07
N GLU A 107 -3.46 -3.90 -3.23
CA GLU A 107 -4.65 -4.77 -3.31
C GLU A 107 -5.51 -4.65 -2.04
N LEU A 108 -4.89 -4.75 -0.87
CA LEU A 108 -5.58 -4.62 0.41
C LEU A 108 -6.18 -3.22 0.58
N ASP A 109 -5.42 -2.17 0.23
CA ASP A 109 -5.90 -0.79 0.27
C ASP A 109 -7.16 -0.63 -0.61
N ALA A 110 -7.13 -1.17 -1.84
CA ALA A 110 -8.22 -1.13 -2.79
C ALA A 110 -9.47 -1.85 -2.27
N THR A 111 -9.29 -3.00 -1.62
CA THR A 111 -10.40 -3.78 -1.03
C THR A 111 -11.02 -3.07 0.18
N VAL A 112 -10.21 -2.46 1.05
CA VAL A 112 -10.69 -1.71 2.22
C VAL A 112 -11.42 -0.43 1.80
N SER A 113 -10.77 0.38 0.97
CA SER A 113 -11.18 1.77 0.70
C SER A 113 -12.08 1.92 -0.53
N GLY A 114 -12.01 0.95 -1.46
CA GLY A 114 -12.58 1.01 -2.80
C GLY A 114 -11.62 1.60 -3.83
N SER A 115 -11.53 0.97 -5.01
CA SER A 115 -10.54 1.29 -6.07
C SER A 115 -10.54 2.76 -6.49
N SER A 116 -11.72 3.38 -6.61
CA SER A 116 -11.84 4.78 -7.06
C SER A 116 -11.25 5.81 -6.09
N LYS A 117 -11.02 5.44 -4.82
CA LYS A 117 -10.43 6.34 -3.82
C LYS A 117 -8.90 6.30 -3.81
N ILE A 118 -8.30 5.31 -4.48
CA ILE A 118 -6.86 5.05 -4.44
C ILE A 118 -6.19 5.32 -5.79
N GLU A 119 -6.95 5.43 -6.88
CA GLU A 119 -6.42 5.74 -8.22
C GLU A 119 -5.53 7.00 -8.27
N SER A 120 -5.83 8.04 -7.47
CA SER A 120 -5.00 9.25 -7.40
C SER A 120 -3.63 9.03 -6.77
N LEU A 121 -3.39 7.86 -6.17
CA LEU A 121 -2.21 7.53 -5.39
C LEU A 121 -1.34 6.44 -6.04
N LEU A 122 -1.71 5.95 -7.24
CA LEU A 122 -0.96 4.96 -8.02
C LEU A 122 0.37 5.52 -8.60
N GLY A 123 0.56 6.85 -8.55
CA GLY A 123 1.78 7.51 -9.02
C GLY A 123 2.86 7.73 -7.96
N LEU A 124 2.63 7.32 -6.71
CA LEU A 124 3.58 7.56 -5.63
C LEU A 124 4.81 6.65 -5.75
N LYS A 125 5.96 7.18 -5.36
CA LYS A 125 7.17 6.38 -5.18
C LYS A 125 7.00 5.39 -4.02
N PRO A 126 7.73 4.26 -3.99
CA PRO A 126 7.58 3.20 -3.00
C PRO A 126 7.44 3.66 -1.55
N PHE A 127 8.39 4.49 -1.07
CA PHE A 127 8.39 4.91 0.33
C PHE A 127 7.40 6.05 0.61
N GLN A 128 7.12 6.91 -0.37
CA GLN A 128 6.01 7.87 -0.28
C GLN A 128 4.65 7.15 -0.18
N PHE A 129 4.48 6.03 -0.89
CA PHE A 129 3.30 5.19 -0.82
C PHE A 129 3.11 4.64 0.60
N LEU A 130 4.18 4.11 1.21
CA LEU A 130 4.14 3.49 2.54
C LEU A 130 3.91 4.50 3.68
N GLU A 131 4.47 5.71 3.56
CA GLU A 131 4.37 6.78 4.56
C GLU A 131 3.11 7.65 4.42
N ASN A 132 2.25 7.39 3.44
CA ASN A 132 1.12 8.27 3.12
C ASN A 132 0.06 8.28 4.23
N SER A 133 -0.02 9.37 4.98
CA SER A 133 -1.00 9.56 6.08
C SER A 133 -2.43 9.76 5.59
N GLU A 134 -2.63 10.29 4.38
CA GLU A 134 -3.96 10.41 3.76
C GLU A 134 -4.57 9.03 3.51
N ARG A 135 -3.78 8.03 3.11
CA ARG A 135 -4.26 6.64 3.01
C ARG A 135 -4.73 6.09 4.34
N GLN A 136 -3.97 6.30 5.41
CA GLN A 136 -4.35 5.84 6.75
C GLN A 136 -5.68 6.45 7.20
N GLU A 137 -5.91 7.73 6.88
CA GLU A 137 -7.18 8.41 7.15
C GLU A 137 -8.34 7.81 6.35
N ILE A 138 -8.14 7.55 5.05
CA ILE A 138 -9.15 6.92 4.17
C ILE A 138 -9.49 5.52 4.68
N TRP A 139 -8.47 4.76 5.09
CA TRP A 139 -8.62 3.45 5.71
C TRP A 139 -9.49 3.52 6.95
N ARG A 140 -9.11 4.37 7.91
CA ARG A 140 -9.84 4.52 9.18
C ARG A 140 -11.32 4.81 8.94
N LYS A 141 -11.63 5.76 8.05
CA LYS A 141 -13.02 6.10 7.69
C LYS A 141 -13.76 4.93 7.02
N SER A 142 -13.08 4.19 6.15
CA SER A 142 -13.68 3.08 5.41
C SER A 142 -13.98 1.90 6.33
N LEU A 143 -13.08 1.63 7.28
CA LEU A 143 -13.25 0.60 8.30
C LEU A 143 -14.30 0.97 9.36
N ASP A 144 -14.33 2.23 9.81
CA ASP A 144 -15.41 2.75 10.66
C ASP A 144 -16.78 2.60 10.00
N HIS A 145 -16.86 2.82 8.69
CA HIS A 145 -18.10 2.62 7.96
C HIS A 145 -18.53 1.15 7.95
N VAL A 146 -17.59 0.23 7.65
CA VAL A 146 -17.82 -1.21 7.71
C VAL A 146 -18.30 -1.62 9.11
N LYS A 147 -17.63 -1.16 10.17
CA LYS A 147 -18.01 -1.41 11.56
C LYS A 147 -19.46 -0.98 11.85
N LYS A 148 -19.84 0.23 11.46
CA LYS A 148 -21.22 0.73 11.62
C LYS A 148 -22.25 -0.06 10.84
N GLU A 149 -21.90 -0.56 9.64
CA GLU A 149 -22.80 -1.42 8.86
C GLU A 149 -23.01 -2.80 9.52
N VAL A 150 -21.99 -3.34 10.19
CA VAL A 150 -22.07 -4.57 10.98
C VAL A 150 -22.97 -4.35 12.20
N GLU A 151 -22.66 -3.34 13.02
CA GLU A 151 -23.39 -3.03 14.26
C GLU A 151 -24.85 -2.63 14.00
N GLY A 152 -25.09 -1.87 12.92
CA GLY A 152 -26.41 -1.39 12.54
C GLY A 152 -27.34 -2.46 11.96
N GLY A 153 -26.91 -3.72 11.85
CA GLY A 153 -27.71 -4.81 11.30
C GLY A 153 -28.13 -4.54 9.85
N SER A 154 -27.21 -4.03 9.03
CA SER A 154 -27.50 -3.64 7.65
C SER A 154 -28.17 -4.77 6.87
N ARG A 155 -29.19 -4.45 6.06
CA ARG A 155 -29.89 -5.41 5.18
C ARG A 155 -29.00 -6.01 4.08
N ARG A 156 -27.74 -5.58 3.99
CA ARG A 156 -26.72 -6.03 3.03
C ARG A 156 -25.74 -7.04 3.65
N GLY A 157 -26.21 -7.93 4.50
CA GLY A 157 -25.36 -8.90 5.22
C GLY A 157 -24.44 -9.72 4.30
N GLU A 158 -24.93 -10.18 3.15
CA GLU A 158 -24.13 -10.97 2.20
C GLU A 158 -22.99 -10.16 1.57
N TYR A 159 -23.28 -8.92 1.13
CA TYR A 159 -22.25 -8.03 0.56
C TYR A 159 -21.19 -7.68 1.61
N LEU A 160 -21.61 -7.43 2.85
CA LEU A 160 -20.71 -7.09 3.95
C LEU A 160 -19.82 -8.27 4.33
N LEU A 161 -20.37 -9.48 4.40
CA LEU A 161 -19.62 -10.71 4.64
C LEU A 161 -18.61 -10.96 3.51
N GLN A 162 -19.02 -10.80 2.26
CA GLN A 162 -18.13 -10.90 1.11
C GLN A 162 -16.99 -9.87 1.19
N LYS A 163 -17.29 -8.62 1.57
CA LYS A 163 -16.27 -7.58 1.72
C LYS A 163 -15.27 -7.92 2.83
N LEU A 164 -15.74 -8.38 3.99
CA LEU A 164 -14.86 -8.80 5.09
C LEU A 164 -13.98 -9.98 4.68
N HIS A 165 -14.55 -10.98 4.02
CA HIS A 165 -13.80 -12.11 3.48
C HIS A 165 -12.70 -11.67 2.51
N LEU A 166 -12.99 -10.73 1.60
CA LEU A 166 -11.97 -10.17 0.71
C LEU A 166 -10.85 -9.44 1.47
N ILE A 167 -11.20 -8.65 2.50
CA ILE A 167 -10.21 -7.97 3.35
C ILE A 167 -9.28 -8.99 4.02
N PHE A 168 -9.83 -10.07 4.58
CA PHE A 168 -9.01 -11.11 5.23
C PHE A 168 -8.13 -11.85 4.23
N ASN A 169 -8.64 -12.20 3.05
CA ASN A 169 -7.84 -12.83 2.01
C ASN A 169 -6.67 -11.94 1.55
N ASP A 170 -6.92 -10.64 1.36
CA ASP A 170 -5.85 -9.71 0.97
C ASP A 170 -4.87 -9.42 2.12
N LEU A 171 -5.32 -9.54 3.38
CA LEU A 171 -4.43 -9.51 4.55
C LEU A 171 -3.51 -10.73 4.60
N GLU A 172 -4.02 -11.93 4.31
CA GLU A 172 -3.20 -13.15 4.22
C GLU A 172 -2.15 -13.04 3.12
N LYS A 173 -2.49 -12.44 1.97
CA LYS A 173 -1.50 -12.13 0.92
C LYS A 173 -0.43 -11.15 1.41
N LEU A 174 -0.83 -10.11 2.17
CA LEU A 174 0.11 -9.15 2.75
C LEU A 174 1.07 -9.83 3.74
N ASP A 175 0.55 -10.67 4.64
CA ASP A 175 1.35 -11.46 5.59
C ASP A 175 2.32 -12.39 4.82
N SER A 176 1.84 -13.05 3.76
CA SER A 176 2.64 -13.92 2.89
C SER A 176 3.73 -13.17 2.11
N ALA A 177 3.51 -11.91 1.75
CA ALA A 177 4.51 -11.07 1.06
C ALA A 177 5.52 -10.43 2.04
N PHE A 178 5.10 -10.15 3.27
CA PHE A 178 5.94 -9.51 4.28
C PHE A 178 7.02 -10.45 4.82
N GLN A 179 6.70 -11.72 5.07
CA GLN A 179 7.65 -12.67 5.65
C GLN A 179 8.90 -12.88 4.76
N PRO A 180 8.78 -13.19 3.44
CA PRO A 180 9.93 -13.27 2.55
C PRO A 180 10.66 -11.94 2.42
N LEU A 181 9.94 -10.81 2.41
CA LEU A 181 10.56 -9.48 2.38
C LEU A 181 11.48 -9.28 3.58
N HIS A 182 11.04 -9.61 4.79
CA HIS A 182 11.85 -9.42 5.99
C HIS A 182 13.16 -10.21 5.92
N GLU A 183 13.10 -11.47 5.48
CA GLU A 183 14.28 -12.33 5.34
C GLU A 183 15.22 -11.90 4.21
N THR A 184 14.67 -11.51 3.06
CA THR A 184 15.45 -11.30 1.83
C THR A 184 15.94 -9.87 1.67
N PHE A 185 15.18 -8.87 2.14
CA PHE A 185 15.50 -7.47 1.94
C PHE A 185 16.70 -7.04 2.79
N LEU A 186 16.72 -7.41 4.08
CA LEU A 186 17.87 -7.14 4.96
C LEU A 186 19.08 -7.98 4.57
N GLY A 187 18.91 -9.25 4.22
CA GLY A 187 20.03 -10.11 3.82
C GLY A 187 20.80 -9.59 2.60
N ASN A 188 20.13 -8.89 1.68
CA ASN A 188 20.79 -8.30 0.51
C ASN A 188 21.36 -6.89 0.75
N LEU A 189 20.94 -6.22 1.82
CA LEU A 189 21.34 -4.85 2.15
C LEU A 189 22.02 -4.75 3.53
N GLU A 190 22.51 -5.87 4.05
CA GLU A 190 23.00 -6.00 5.42
C GLU A 190 24.10 -4.98 5.74
N GLY A 191 24.04 -4.44 6.96
CA GLY A 191 25.03 -3.49 7.48
C GLY A 191 24.88 -2.06 6.95
N LYS A 192 23.80 -1.74 6.21
CA LYS A 192 23.53 -0.39 5.71
C LYS A 192 22.46 0.29 6.58
N TYR A 193 22.82 1.44 7.18
CA TYR A 193 21.90 2.22 8.02
C TYR A 193 20.59 2.61 7.30
N LEU A 194 20.68 2.97 6.02
CA LEU A 194 19.49 3.30 5.23
C LEU A 194 18.59 2.08 5.00
N ALA A 195 19.15 0.86 4.93
CA ALA A 195 18.36 -0.35 4.77
C ALA A 195 17.55 -0.67 6.03
N ASP A 196 18.14 -0.47 7.22
CA ASP A 196 17.42 -0.60 8.50
C ASP A 196 16.25 0.39 8.58
N ARG A 197 16.47 1.63 8.13
CA ARG A 197 15.42 2.65 8.09
C ARG A 197 14.32 2.33 7.06
N MET A 198 14.70 1.80 5.89
CA MET A 198 13.75 1.28 4.88
C MET A 198 12.90 0.18 5.49
N MET A 199 13.53 -0.81 6.15
CA MET A 199 12.81 -1.90 6.80
C MET A 199 11.89 -1.41 7.91
N LYS A 200 12.35 -0.49 8.77
CA LYS A 200 11.48 0.12 9.81
C LYS A 200 10.23 0.77 9.22
N THR A 201 10.37 1.42 8.07
CA THR A 201 9.23 2.04 7.36
C THR A 201 8.28 0.99 6.81
N ILE A 202 8.81 -0.10 6.26
CA ILE A 202 8.03 -1.25 5.78
C ILE A 202 7.27 -1.92 6.95
N CYS A 203 7.94 -2.20 8.08
CA CYS A 203 7.30 -2.75 9.27
C CYS A 203 6.21 -1.82 9.80
N THR A 204 6.48 -0.52 9.89
CA THR A 204 5.46 0.46 10.32
C THR A 204 4.24 0.40 9.40
N ALA A 205 4.46 0.31 8.08
CA ALA A 205 3.40 0.25 7.09
C ALA A 205 2.56 -1.05 7.14
N TYR A 206 3.20 -2.16 7.48
CA TYR A 206 2.58 -3.46 7.71
C TYR A 206 1.77 -3.45 9.01
N ASP A 207 2.38 -3.02 10.11
CA ASP A 207 1.80 -3.07 11.45
C ASP A 207 0.52 -2.24 11.54
N TRP A 208 0.50 -1.02 10.98
CA TRP A 208 -0.69 -0.18 11.08
C TRP A 208 -1.88 -0.78 10.32
N ARG A 209 -1.64 -1.44 9.18
CA ARG A 209 -2.70 -2.11 8.40
C ARG A 209 -3.30 -3.28 9.18
N ARG A 210 -2.45 -4.14 9.75
CA ARG A 210 -2.90 -5.26 10.59
C ARG A 210 -3.64 -4.77 11.82
N GLN A 211 -3.11 -3.75 12.50
CA GLN A 211 -3.76 -3.19 13.69
C GLN A 211 -5.14 -2.61 13.36
N MET A 212 -5.27 -1.88 12.25
CA MET A 212 -6.55 -1.32 11.82
C MET A 212 -7.59 -2.41 11.50
N ILE A 213 -7.19 -3.52 10.88
CA ILE A 213 -8.09 -4.65 10.63
C ILE A 213 -8.41 -5.41 11.93
N ALA A 214 -7.43 -5.64 12.81
CA ALA A 214 -7.66 -6.29 14.09
C ALA A 214 -8.67 -5.52 14.96
N ASN A 215 -8.66 -4.19 14.88
CA ASN A 215 -9.64 -3.33 15.56
C ASN A 215 -11.09 -3.49 15.02
N LEU A 216 -11.28 -4.07 13.84
CA LEU A 216 -12.61 -4.49 13.36
C LEU A 216 -13.08 -5.77 14.05
N SER A 217 -12.16 -6.65 14.45
CA SER A 217 -12.48 -7.94 15.06
C SER A 217 -12.78 -7.83 16.56
N LEU A 218 -12.35 -6.75 17.22
CA LEU A 218 -12.62 -6.46 18.64
C LEU A 218 -14.04 -5.92 18.89
N ILE A 219 -15.03 -6.29 18.07
CA ILE A 219 -16.44 -5.88 18.26
C ILE A 219 -17.11 -6.62 19.44
N ASP A 220 -16.44 -7.58 20.06
CA ASP A 220 -17.00 -8.46 21.11
C ASP A 220 -16.64 -8.07 22.55
N ASP A 221 -16.61 -6.79 22.94
CA ASP A 221 -16.85 -6.48 24.36
C ASP A 221 -17.52 -5.11 24.62
N PRO A 222 -18.85 -5.06 24.77
CA PRO A 222 -19.54 -3.85 25.21
C PRO A 222 -19.22 -3.44 26.67
N ALA A 223 -18.35 -4.17 27.37
CA ALA A 223 -17.99 -3.87 28.76
C ALA A 223 -16.89 -2.79 28.93
N ASP A 224 -16.07 -2.49 27.92
CA ASP A 224 -14.82 -1.71 28.12
C ASP A 224 -14.81 -0.28 27.54
N VAL A 225 -15.89 0.20 26.93
CA VAL A 225 -15.93 1.58 26.37
C VAL A 225 -16.18 2.66 27.43
N ALA A 226 -16.30 2.30 28.71
CA ALA A 226 -16.58 3.27 29.79
C ALA A 226 -15.35 4.00 30.37
N HIS A 227 -14.12 3.69 29.96
CA HIS A 227 -12.93 4.22 30.67
C HIS A 227 -11.82 4.89 29.85
N SER A 228 -12.01 5.20 28.56
CA SER A 228 -11.01 5.96 27.78
C SER A 228 -11.39 7.43 27.55
N SER A 229 -11.80 8.13 28.60
CA SER A 229 -11.99 9.60 28.56
C SER A 229 -11.73 10.26 29.91
N TYR A 230 -10.46 10.31 30.32
CA TYR A 230 -9.89 11.16 31.39
C TYR A 230 -8.39 10.79 31.42
N GLU A 231 -7.36 11.65 31.48
CA GLU A 231 -7.22 13.07 31.78
C GLU A 231 -5.77 13.39 31.34
N LEU A 232 -5.54 14.25 30.35
CA LEU A 232 -4.19 14.78 30.11
C LEU A 232 -4.09 16.09 30.89
N SER A 233 -3.85 15.97 32.19
CA SER A 233 -3.59 17.11 33.08
C SER A 233 -2.22 17.69 32.72
N GLU A 234 -2.26 18.96 32.33
CA GLU A 234 -1.14 19.88 32.43
C GLU A 234 -0.52 19.83 33.82
N THR A 235 0.79 19.67 33.89
CA THR A 235 1.61 20.42 34.83
C THR A 235 2.91 20.80 34.14
N GLU A 236 3.09 22.11 34.07
CA GLU A 236 4.30 22.84 33.73
C GLU A 236 5.52 22.25 34.45
N ASP A 237 6.67 22.21 33.78
CA ASP A 237 7.86 22.73 34.45
C ASP A 237 8.86 23.36 33.49
N LEU A 238 9.21 24.59 33.85
CA LEU A 238 10.03 25.55 33.16
C LEU A 238 11.51 25.19 33.30
N THR A 239 12.19 24.90 32.20
CA THR A 239 13.63 25.19 32.10
C THR A 239 13.92 26.01 30.85
N SER A 240 13.99 27.32 31.11
CA SER A 240 14.54 28.35 30.27
C SER A 240 15.99 28.02 29.88
N SER A 241 16.23 27.87 28.58
CA SER A 241 17.46 28.38 27.96
C SER A 241 17.35 28.43 26.45
N ARG A 242 17.74 29.60 25.93
CA ARG A 242 18.49 29.83 24.70
C ARG A 242 17.78 30.74 23.69
N ALA A 243 18.19 31.99 23.82
CA ALA A 243 18.10 33.04 22.83
C ALA A 243 18.68 32.65 21.46
N GLN A 244 18.29 33.49 20.48
CA GLN A 244 18.83 33.71 19.13
C GLN A 244 17.92 33.14 18.03
N LYS A 245 17.63 33.83 16.93
CA LYS A 245 18.02 35.14 16.35
C LYS A 245 17.37 35.13 14.94
N LEU A 246 17.17 36.31 14.35
CA LEU A 246 16.80 36.56 12.93
C LEU A 246 15.37 36.21 12.52
N GLU A 247 14.70 36.89 11.59
CA GLU A 247 14.77 38.25 11.05
C GLU A 247 13.41 38.38 10.33
N ILE A 248 12.63 39.41 10.62
CA ILE A 248 11.45 39.75 9.84
C ILE A 248 11.81 40.92 8.93
N ARG A 249 11.29 40.82 7.69
CA ARG A 249 11.02 41.87 6.69
C ARG A 249 12.16 42.29 5.76
N GLY A 250 11.89 42.07 4.47
CA GLY A 250 12.37 42.94 3.42
C GLY A 250 11.95 42.54 2.00
N THR A 251 10.91 43.22 1.48
CA THR A 251 10.78 43.68 0.08
C THR A 251 10.67 42.62 -1.05
N SER A 252 9.51 42.50 -1.68
CA SER A 252 9.06 43.32 -2.83
C SER A 252 9.87 43.07 -4.11
N ARG A 253 9.25 42.39 -5.09
CA ARG A 253 9.31 42.80 -6.50
C ARG A 253 8.26 42.09 -7.37
N HIS A 254 7.39 42.92 -7.92
CA HIS A 254 6.69 42.82 -9.20
C HIS A 254 7.28 41.84 -10.23
N ARG A 255 6.40 41.06 -10.88
CA ARG A 255 6.42 40.82 -12.34
C ARG A 255 5.06 40.29 -12.84
N PRO A 256 4.77 40.38 -14.16
CA PRO A 256 3.48 40.88 -14.62
C PRO A 256 2.59 39.79 -15.24
N LYS A 257 1.33 40.19 -15.40
CA LYS A 257 0.27 39.52 -16.14
C LYS A 257 0.68 39.26 -17.59
N SER A 258 0.52 38.02 -18.05
CA SER A 258 0.27 37.73 -19.46
C SER A 258 -1.02 36.92 -19.59
N GLN A 259 -1.94 37.50 -20.36
CA GLN A 259 -3.20 36.91 -20.78
C GLN A 259 -2.92 35.83 -21.83
N MET A 260 -3.52 34.64 -21.73
CA MET A 260 -3.92 33.88 -22.92
C MET A 260 -5.21 33.08 -22.70
N LYS A 261 -6.27 33.64 -23.29
CA LYS A 261 -7.26 32.99 -24.16
C LYS A 261 -7.93 31.70 -23.67
N LYS A 262 -9.15 31.90 -23.16
CA LYS A 262 -10.29 30.97 -23.26
C LYS A 262 -10.45 30.43 -24.70
N LYS A 263 -10.56 29.11 -24.84
CA LYS A 263 -11.26 28.48 -25.98
C LYS A 263 -12.31 27.51 -25.46
N ARG A 264 -13.56 27.93 -25.65
CA ARG A 264 -14.80 27.15 -25.65
C ARG A 264 -14.85 26.27 -26.91
N ALA A 265 -15.36 25.05 -26.76
CA ALA A 265 -16.14 24.22 -27.71
C ALA A 265 -15.89 22.74 -27.33
N ASN A 266 -16.80 21.78 -27.42
CA ASN A 266 -18.14 21.80 -27.97
C ASN A 266 -18.96 20.65 -27.37
N ARG A 267 -20.25 20.94 -27.27
CA ARG A 267 -21.36 20.07 -26.89
C ARG A 267 -21.57 19.02 -28.00
N ARG A 268 -21.60 17.73 -27.68
CA ARG A 268 -22.32 16.73 -28.50
C ARG A 268 -23.22 15.89 -27.60
N LYS A 269 -24.52 16.17 -27.72
CA LYS A 269 -25.62 15.31 -27.32
C LYS A 269 -25.71 14.18 -28.33
N THR A 270 -25.83 12.94 -27.86
CA THR A 270 -26.38 11.85 -28.66
C THR A 270 -27.58 11.29 -27.89
N GLN A 271 -28.77 11.64 -28.37
CA GLN A 271 -30.01 10.94 -28.08
C GLN A 271 -30.11 9.75 -29.03
N SER A 272 -30.41 8.57 -28.51
CA SER A 272 -31.34 7.55 -29.05
C SER A 272 -31.27 6.36 -28.07
N ARG A 273 -32.29 5.57 -27.77
CA ARG A 273 -33.59 5.34 -28.39
C ARG A 273 -34.43 4.63 -27.33
N VAL A 274 -35.63 5.15 -27.08
CA VAL A 274 -36.68 4.46 -26.32
C VAL A 274 -37.19 3.30 -27.17
N VAL A 275 -37.20 2.09 -26.62
CA VAL A 275 -38.02 0.98 -27.10
C VAL A 275 -38.87 0.51 -25.91
N ASN A 276 -40.17 0.69 -26.05
CA ASN A 276 -41.19 0.26 -25.09
C ASN A 276 -41.66 -1.18 -25.40
N SER A 277 -42.15 -1.80 -24.32
CA SER A 277 -43.20 -2.84 -24.22
C SER A 277 -42.73 -4.31 -24.17
N PRO A 278 -43.50 -5.25 -23.55
CA PRO A 278 -44.73 -5.10 -22.75
C PRO A 278 -44.68 -5.76 -21.34
N MET A 279 -45.69 -5.38 -20.53
CA MET A 279 -46.11 -6.03 -19.29
C MET A 279 -46.44 -7.52 -19.48
N THR A 280 -45.91 -8.36 -18.59
CA THR A 280 -46.61 -9.58 -18.13
C THR A 280 -46.47 -9.68 -16.62
N SER A 281 -47.62 -9.56 -15.95
CA SER A 281 -47.82 -9.81 -14.53
C SER A 281 -47.70 -11.32 -14.27
N SER A 282 -46.85 -11.72 -13.32
CA SER A 282 -47.09 -12.94 -12.55
C SER A 282 -46.94 -12.62 -11.06
N ARG A 283 -48.05 -12.86 -10.37
CA ARG A 283 -48.28 -12.66 -8.95
C ARG A 283 -47.72 -13.89 -8.25
N ALA A 284 -46.55 -13.80 -7.64
CA ALA A 284 -46.02 -14.85 -6.77
C ALA A 284 -46.23 -14.42 -5.31
N SER A 285 -47.00 -15.23 -4.61
CA SER A 285 -47.40 -15.07 -3.23
C SER A 285 -46.19 -15.02 -2.30
N THR A 286 -46.05 -13.93 -1.55
CA THR A 286 -45.05 -13.79 -0.49
C THR A 286 -45.53 -14.56 0.75
N THR A 287 -45.01 -15.77 0.93
CA THR A 287 -45.12 -16.49 2.20
C THR A 287 -44.23 -15.78 3.23
N VAL A 288 -44.85 -15.20 4.25
CA VAL A 288 -44.16 -14.62 5.40
C VAL A 288 -43.54 -15.77 6.20
N ILE A 289 -42.25 -16.02 5.99
CA ILE A 289 -41.48 -16.93 6.84
C ILE A 289 -41.00 -16.11 8.04
N SER A 290 -41.54 -16.47 9.19
CA SER A 290 -41.23 -15.93 10.51
C SER A 290 -39.73 -15.98 10.81
N GLY A 291 -39.23 -14.90 11.42
CA GLY A 291 -37.83 -14.67 11.72
C GLY A 291 -37.17 -15.81 12.49
N PHE A 292 -36.23 -16.47 11.80
CA PHE A 292 -35.04 -17.01 12.44
C PHE A 292 -33.97 -15.94 12.35
N SER A 293 -33.46 -15.49 13.50
CA SER A 293 -32.32 -14.58 13.52
C SER A 293 -31.11 -15.32 12.92
N VAL A 294 -30.60 -14.82 11.80
CA VAL A 294 -29.40 -15.34 11.13
C VAL A 294 -28.12 -14.93 11.90
N TRP A 295 -28.27 -14.01 12.85
CA TRP A 295 -27.22 -13.50 13.73
C TRP A 295 -26.41 -14.58 14.47
N PRO A 296 -27.00 -15.54 15.19
CA PRO A 296 -26.24 -16.59 15.86
C PRO A 296 -25.44 -17.48 14.90
N LEU A 297 -25.93 -17.71 13.68
CA LEU A 297 -25.18 -18.48 12.68
C LEU A 297 -24.01 -17.67 12.10
N LEU A 298 -24.18 -16.36 11.89
CA LEU A 298 -23.12 -15.49 11.41
C LEU A 298 -22.00 -15.35 12.46
N VAL A 299 -22.36 -15.14 13.73
CA VAL A 299 -21.43 -15.10 14.85
C VAL A 299 -20.69 -16.42 15.00
N LEU A 300 -21.38 -17.56 14.83
CA LEU A 300 -20.77 -18.88 14.86
C LEU A 300 -19.78 -19.09 13.69
N VAL A 301 -20.11 -18.65 12.48
CA VAL A 301 -19.23 -18.79 11.31
C VAL A 301 -17.99 -17.90 11.45
N ILE A 302 -18.14 -16.68 11.96
CA ILE A 302 -17.02 -15.77 12.23
C ILE A 302 -16.16 -16.34 13.37
N ALA A 303 -16.77 -16.81 14.45
CA ALA A 303 -16.05 -17.44 15.56
C ALA A 303 -15.31 -18.72 15.12
N LEU A 304 -15.90 -19.54 14.25
CA LEU A 304 -15.27 -20.74 13.71
C LEU A 304 -14.13 -20.40 12.73
N ALA A 305 -14.29 -19.38 11.89
CA ALA A 305 -13.22 -18.91 11.02
C ALA A 305 -12.02 -18.38 11.82
N LEU A 306 -12.28 -17.60 12.87
CA LEU A 306 -11.25 -17.10 13.79
C LEU A 306 -10.62 -18.22 14.62
N TYR A 307 -11.41 -19.20 15.07
CA TYR A 307 -10.91 -20.37 15.79
C TYR A 307 -9.98 -21.22 14.91
N MET A 308 -10.36 -21.45 13.65
CA MET A 308 -9.52 -22.17 12.70
C MET A 308 -8.23 -21.39 12.39
N TYR A 309 -8.31 -20.07 12.24
CA TYR A 309 -7.15 -19.20 12.02
C TYR A 309 -6.15 -19.22 13.19
N MET A 310 -6.64 -19.25 14.43
CA MET A 310 -5.80 -19.32 15.64
C MET A 310 -5.10 -20.68 15.84
N TYR A 311 -5.60 -21.75 15.22
CA TYR A 311 -5.02 -23.10 15.36
C TYR A 311 -4.07 -23.50 14.23
N ILE A 312 -3.99 -22.70 13.17
CA ILE A 312 -3.12 -22.94 12.01
C ILE A 312 -1.78 -22.16 12.12
N LEU A 313 -1.70 -21.18 13.02
CA LEU A 313 -0.46 -20.49 13.43
C LEU A 313 0.17 -21.16 14.66
#